data_AF-A0A1H8NSD1-F1
#
_entry.id   AF-A0A1H8NSD1-F1
#
_cell.length_a   1.000
_cell.length_b   1.000
_cell.length_c   1.000
_cell.angle_alpha   90.00
_cell.angle_beta   90.00
_cell.angle_gamma   90.00
#
_symmetry.space_group_name_H-M   'P 1'
#
loop_
_entity.id
_entity.type
_entity.pdbx_description
1 polymer ?
#
loop_
_entity_poly.entity_id
_entity_poly.type
_entity_poly.pdbx_seq_one_letter_code
_entity_poly.pdbx_strand_id
1 'polypeptide(L)'
;MARYVQGTEALTRRLQAMPQAVLEALNPALARSAQEIAADASALAETSRSTGALIASIDATAPGETTPAYASDGGRRTAGDGEAFVTAGEPGARHGHLVEFGTDARQHQDGTSTGTMAAEPFLLPAWRLNMNRVKARLRRVIRAEVRKAAK
;
A
#
# COMPACT_ATOMS: atom_id res chain seq x y z
N MET A 1 42.79 -35.75 -7.10
CA MET A 1 41.51 -35.66 -6.34
C MET A 1 40.94 -34.25 -6.49
N ALA A 2 39.99 -34.06 -7.41
CA ALA A 2 39.03 -32.96 -7.39
C ALA A 2 37.97 -33.29 -8.44
N ARG A 3 36.91 -33.97 -8.04
CA ARG A 3 35.75 -34.22 -8.89
C ARG A 3 35.00 -32.89 -8.93
N TYR A 4 35.23 -32.10 -9.98
CA TYR A 4 34.59 -30.81 -10.22
C TYR A 4 33.08 -30.95 -10.00
N VAL A 5 32.52 -30.16 -9.08
CA VAL A 5 31.07 -30.02 -8.93
C VAL A 5 30.57 -29.35 -10.20
N GLN A 6 30.12 -30.14 -11.17
CA GLN A 6 29.42 -29.63 -12.35
C GLN A 6 28.08 -29.04 -11.88
N GLY A 7 28.04 -27.71 -11.69
CA GLY A 7 26.82 -27.00 -11.31
C GLY A 7 27.00 -25.71 -10.51
N THR A 8 28.19 -25.42 -9.97
CA THR A 8 28.39 -24.27 -9.07
C THR A 8 28.21 -22.91 -9.75
N GLU A 9 28.65 -22.74 -10.99
CA GLU A 9 28.48 -21.47 -11.72
C GLU A 9 27.03 -21.22 -12.13
N ALA A 10 26.34 -22.25 -12.64
CA ALA A 10 24.93 -22.17 -13.01
C ALA A 10 24.05 -21.91 -11.77
N LEU A 11 24.33 -22.59 -10.66
CA LEU A 11 23.66 -22.35 -9.38
C LEU A 11 23.93 -20.93 -8.85
N THR A 12 25.19 -20.48 -8.84
CA THR A 12 25.56 -19.13 -8.40
C THR A 12 24.82 -18.05 -9.19
N ARG A 13 24.76 -18.20 -10.53
CA ARG A 13 24.03 -17.27 -11.40
C ARG A 13 22.53 -17.21 -11.06
N ARG A 14 21.91 -18.37 -10.80
CA ARG A 14 20.48 -18.43 -10.40
C ARG A 14 20.25 -17.77 -9.04
N LEU A 15 21.11 -18.02 -8.06
CA LEU A 15 21.02 -17.42 -6.73
C LEU A 15 21.17 -15.88 -6.80
N GLN A 16 22.06 -15.37 -7.65
CA GLN A 16 22.25 -13.93 -7.85
C GLN A 16 21.05 -13.26 -8.54
N ALA A 17 20.39 -13.95 -9.48
CA ALA A 17 19.23 -13.42 -10.19
C ALA A 17 17.91 -13.54 -9.40
N MET A 18 17.86 -14.40 -8.38
CA MET A 18 16.64 -14.71 -7.63
C MET A 18 15.95 -13.49 -6.99
N PRO A 19 16.65 -12.53 -6.34
CA PRO A 19 15.99 -11.38 -5.74
C PRO A 19 15.19 -10.56 -6.75
N GLN A 20 15.78 -10.29 -7.92
CA GLN A 20 15.12 -9.52 -8.98
C GLN A 20 13.89 -10.27 -9.53
N ALA A 21 14.03 -11.56 -9.82
CA ALA A 21 12.91 -12.38 -10.30
C ALA A 21 11.75 -12.44 -9.29
N VAL A 22 12.06 -12.46 -7.99
CA VAL A 22 11.04 -12.40 -6.93
C VAL A 22 10.34 -11.04 -6.92
N LEU A 23 11.07 -9.94 -7.02
CA LEU A 23 10.49 -8.59 -7.07
C LEU A 23 9.56 -8.42 -8.27
N GLU A 24 10.02 -8.82 -9.46
CA GLU A 24 9.22 -8.77 -10.70
C GLU A 24 7.93 -9.58 -10.57
N ALA A 25 8.00 -10.77 -9.96
CA ALA A 25 6.82 -11.60 -9.75
C ALA A 25 5.87 -11.05 -8.66
N LEU A 26 6.40 -10.28 -7.70
CA LEU A 26 5.60 -9.65 -6.65
C LEU A 26 4.81 -8.45 -7.17
N ASN A 27 5.31 -7.72 -8.17
CA ASN A 27 4.71 -6.47 -8.62
C ASN A 27 3.22 -6.60 -8.99
N PRO A 28 2.78 -7.60 -9.78
CA PRO A 28 1.35 -7.80 -10.08
C PRO A 28 0.51 -8.16 -8.83
N ALA A 29 1.09 -8.92 -7.90
CA ALA A 29 0.41 -9.30 -6.67
C ALA A 29 0.25 -8.12 -5.71
N LEU A 30 1.23 -7.22 -5.67
CA LEU A 30 1.18 -5.97 -4.90
C LEU A 30 0.16 -5.00 -5.48
N ALA A 31 0.19 -4.76 -6.80
CA ALA A 31 -0.77 -3.89 -7.48
C ALA A 31 -2.22 -4.34 -7.22
N ARG A 32 -2.51 -5.65 -7.39
CA ARG A 32 -3.83 -6.21 -7.07
C ARG A 32 -4.20 -6.03 -5.59
N SER A 33 -3.24 -6.23 -4.70
CA SER A 33 -3.49 -6.09 -3.26
C SER A 33 -3.82 -4.65 -2.88
N ALA A 34 -3.08 -3.68 -3.43
CA ALA A 34 -3.34 -2.26 -3.23
C ALA A 34 -4.72 -1.86 -3.76
N GLN A 35 -5.10 -2.33 -4.95
CA GLN A 35 -6.43 -2.10 -5.53
C GLN A 35 -7.56 -2.66 -4.66
N GLU A 36 -7.41 -3.88 -4.14
CA GLU A 36 -8.40 -4.49 -3.23
C GLU A 36 -8.52 -3.67 -1.93
N ILE A 37 -7.41 -3.22 -1.36
CA ILE A 37 -7.41 -2.38 -0.15
C ILE A 37 -8.06 -1.01 -0.45
N ALA A 38 -7.74 -0.37 -1.58
CA ALA A 38 -8.33 0.91 -1.96
C ALA A 38 -9.84 0.81 -2.18
N ALA A 39 -10.32 -0.28 -2.77
CA ALA A 39 -11.74 -0.56 -2.94
C ALA A 39 -12.45 -0.72 -1.59
N ASP A 40 -11.88 -1.51 -0.67
CA ASP A 40 -12.45 -1.68 0.67
C ASP A 40 -12.39 -0.38 1.49
N ALA A 41 -11.31 0.40 1.37
CA ALA A 41 -11.18 1.71 2.01
C ALA A 41 -12.24 2.70 1.47
N SER A 42 -12.50 2.68 0.16
CA SER A 42 -13.54 3.50 -0.47
C SER A 42 -14.93 3.13 0.03
N ALA A 43 -15.22 1.83 0.18
CA ALA A 43 -16.49 1.36 0.71
C ALA A 43 -16.68 1.75 2.18
N LEU A 44 -15.62 1.71 2.99
CA LEU A 44 -15.67 2.13 4.39
C LEU A 44 -15.79 3.65 4.54
N ALA A 45 -15.16 4.44 3.67
CA ALA A 45 -15.24 5.90 3.68
C ALA A 45 -16.64 6.45 3.30
N GLU A 46 -17.55 5.59 2.83
CA GLU A 46 -18.94 5.94 2.55
C GLU A 46 -19.67 6.52 3.76
N THR A 47 -19.34 6.06 4.98
CA THR A 47 -19.95 6.58 6.21
C THR A 47 -19.65 8.06 6.43
N SER A 48 -18.52 8.53 5.90
CA SER A 48 -18.03 9.90 6.01
C SER A 48 -18.39 10.76 4.79
N ARG A 49 -19.29 10.27 3.93
CA ARG A 49 -19.64 10.96 2.68
C ARG A 49 -20.39 12.26 2.98
N SER A 50 -19.71 13.37 2.72
CA SER A 50 -20.32 14.68 2.53
C SER A 50 -20.47 15.02 1.04
N THR A 51 -19.36 15.14 0.31
CA THR A 51 -19.34 15.42 -1.14
C THR A 51 -18.88 14.24 -2.00
N GLY A 52 -18.29 13.22 -1.37
CA GLY A 52 -17.62 12.10 -2.06
C GLY A 52 -16.18 12.39 -2.49
N ALA A 53 -15.66 13.60 -2.27
CA ALA A 53 -14.29 13.96 -2.66
C ALA A 53 -13.22 13.10 -1.95
N LEU A 54 -13.44 12.70 -0.70
CA LEU A 54 -12.56 11.77 0.01
C LEU A 54 -12.50 10.41 -0.68
N ILE A 55 -13.66 9.88 -1.05
CA ILE A 55 -13.77 8.55 -1.66
C ILE A 55 -13.09 8.56 -3.03
N ALA A 56 -13.29 9.64 -3.80
CA ALA A 56 -12.64 9.83 -5.10
C ALA A 56 -11.11 10.02 -4.99
N SER A 57 -10.59 10.43 -3.84
CA SER A 57 -9.15 10.65 -3.63
C SER A 57 -8.39 9.44 -3.08
N ILE A 58 -9.09 8.33 -2.81
CA ILE A 58 -8.47 7.07 -2.42
C ILE A 58 -7.88 6.42 -3.67
N ASP A 59 -6.56 6.28 -3.67
CA ASP A 59 -5.81 5.77 -4.81
C ASP A 59 -4.88 4.61 -4.41
N ALA A 60 -4.72 3.67 -5.34
CA ALA A 60 -3.78 2.56 -5.23
C ALA A 60 -2.63 2.78 -6.22
N THR A 61 -1.46 3.13 -5.70
CA THR A 61 -0.25 3.33 -6.51
C THR A 61 0.51 2.02 -6.62
N ALA A 62 0.69 1.53 -7.85
CA ALA A 62 1.41 0.29 -8.13
C ALA A 62 2.95 0.48 -8.08
N PRO A 63 3.74 -0.61 -8.05
CA PRO A 63 5.20 -0.53 -8.15
C PRO A 63 5.63 0.22 -9.41
N GLY A 64 6.57 1.15 -9.27
CA GLY A 64 7.04 2.02 -10.35
C GLY A 64 6.15 3.23 -10.64
N GLU A 65 4.94 3.32 -10.05
CA GLU A 65 4.06 4.47 -10.19
C GLU A 65 4.31 5.52 -9.10
N THR A 66 3.78 6.72 -9.29
CA THR A 66 3.92 7.85 -8.36
C THR A 66 2.58 8.25 -7.79
N THR A 67 2.50 8.38 -6.47
CA THR A 67 1.26 8.76 -5.78
C THR A 67 0.70 10.09 -6.30
N PRO A 68 -0.62 10.33 -6.15
CA PRO A 68 -1.21 11.63 -6.40
C PRO A 68 -0.54 12.75 -5.61
N ALA A 69 -0.71 14.00 -6.06
CA ALA A 69 -0.18 15.16 -5.36
C ALA A 69 -0.81 15.31 -3.97
N TYR A 70 0.02 15.57 -2.94
CA TYR A 70 -0.38 15.71 -1.54
C TYR A 70 -0.89 14.42 -0.88
N ALA A 71 -0.69 13.26 -1.52
CA ALA A 71 -1.14 11.97 -1.03
C ALA A 71 -0.21 11.35 0.03
N SER A 72 1.04 11.80 0.13
CA SER A 72 2.03 11.33 1.10
C SER A 72 2.79 12.51 1.70
N ASP A 73 2.62 12.75 3.00
CA ASP A 73 3.25 13.87 3.75
C ASP A 73 3.09 15.25 3.10
N GLY A 74 1.97 15.48 2.40
CA GLY A 74 1.75 16.72 1.65
C GLY A 74 2.59 16.84 0.37
N GLY A 75 3.23 15.75 -0.08
CA GLY A 75 4.02 15.64 -1.30
C GLY A 75 3.58 14.46 -2.19
N ARG A 76 4.54 13.90 -2.92
CA ARG A 76 4.38 12.73 -3.80
C ARG A 76 5.50 11.74 -3.52
N ARG A 77 5.23 10.45 -3.69
CA ARG A 77 6.23 9.39 -3.59
C ARG A 77 6.11 8.44 -4.76
N THR A 78 7.25 8.07 -5.35
CA THR A 78 7.31 6.99 -6.35
C THR A 78 7.54 5.66 -5.63
N ALA A 79 6.72 4.66 -5.96
CA ALA A 79 6.86 3.31 -5.42
C ALA A 79 8.07 2.62 -6.05
N GLY A 80 8.95 2.07 -5.22
CA GLY A 80 10.04 1.23 -5.68
C GLY A 80 9.57 -0.16 -6.13
N ASP A 81 10.50 -0.99 -6.58
CA ASP A 81 10.23 -2.40 -6.82
C ASP A 81 9.83 -3.12 -5.54
N GLY A 82 8.80 -3.97 -5.62
CA GLY A 82 8.27 -4.65 -4.44
C GLY A 82 7.51 -3.74 -3.47
N GLU A 83 7.19 -2.51 -3.86
CA GLU A 83 6.45 -1.53 -3.06
C GLU A 83 5.15 -1.13 -3.76
N ALA A 84 4.07 -0.96 -2.99
CA ALA A 84 2.82 -0.39 -3.48
C ALA A 84 2.18 0.42 -2.34
N PHE A 85 1.45 1.46 -2.70
CA PHE A 85 0.83 2.35 -1.72
C PHE A 85 -0.69 2.40 -1.89
N VAL A 86 -1.36 2.66 -0.77
CA VAL A 86 -2.75 3.12 -0.77
C VAL A 86 -2.79 4.42 0.01
N THR A 87 -3.28 5.46 -0.64
CA THR A 87 -3.31 6.82 -0.10
C THR A 87 -4.70 7.41 -0.22
N ALA A 88 -5.05 8.31 0.69
CA ALA A 88 -6.31 9.05 0.64
C ALA A 88 -5.99 10.56 0.69
N GLY A 89 -5.94 11.19 -0.48
CA GLY A 89 -5.58 12.59 -0.55
C GLY A 89 -5.25 13.07 -1.96
N GLU A 90 -5.81 14.21 -2.30
CA GLU A 90 -5.49 14.98 -3.50
C GLU A 90 -5.64 16.49 -3.19
N PRO A 91 -5.25 17.43 -4.08
CA PRO A 91 -5.34 18.86 -3.80
C PRO A 91 -6.71 19.33 -3.29
N GLY A 92 -7.81 18.72 -3.77
CA GLY A 92 -9.19 19.01 -3.38
C GLY A 92 -9.74 18.21 -2.19
N ALA A 93 -9.03 17.19 -1.69
CA ALA A 93 -9.51 16.29 -0.63
C ALA A 93 -8.42 15.99 0.40
N ARG A 94 -7.95 17.03 1.11
CA ARG A 94 -6.83 16.94 2.07
C ARG A 94 -7.22 16.54 3.49
N HIS A 95 -8.50 16.25 3.72
CA HIS A 95 -9.06 16.05 5.06
C HIS A 95 -9.14 14.57 5.48
N GLY A 96 -8.63 13.63 4.67
CA GLY A 96 -8.73 12.19 4.95
C GLY A 96 -8.13 11.77 6.29
N HIS A 97 -7.02 12.37 6.72
CA HIS A 97 -6.42 12.10 8.02
C HIS A 97 -7.28 12.61 9.20
N LEU A 98 -8.01 13.72 9.03
CA LEU A 98 -8.95 14.22 10.03
C LEU A 98 -10.15 13.30 10.17
N VAL A 99 -10.60 12.70 9.06
CA VAL A 99 -11.66 11.69 9.07
C VAL A 99 -11.18 10.40 9.74
N GLU A 100 -10.01 9.89 9.35
CA GLU A 100 -9.46 8.63 9.86
C GLU A 100 -9.24 8.64 11.38
N PHE A 101 -8.70 9.75 11.90
CA PHE A 101 -8.26 9.84 13.30
C PHE A 101 -9.14 10.71 14.18
N GLY A 102 -10.07 11.46 13.59
CA GLY A 102 -10.79 12.51 14.30
C GLY A 102 -9.89 13.72 14.61
N THR A 103 -10.43 14.67 15.34
CA THR A 103 -9.69 15.82 15.86
C THR A 103 -9.93 15.99 17.34
N ASP A 104 -8.96 16.52 18.07
CA ASP A 104 -9.21 17.03 19.41
C ASP A 104 -10.16 18.24 19.40
N ALA A 105 -10.59 18.65 20.59
CA ALA A 105 -11.40 19.84 20.77
C ALA A 105 -10.65 21.08 20.27
N ARG A 106 -11.18 21.69 19.21
CA ARG A 106 -10.64 22.93 18.65
C ARG A 106 -11.26 24.13 19.37
N GLN A 107 -10.48 25.19 19.50
CA GLN A 107 -10.90 26.42 20.16
C GLN A 107 -10.57 27.64 19.28
N HIS A 108 -11.43 28.65 19.37
CA HIS A 108 -11.17 29.99 18.87
C HIS A 108 -10.15 30.70 19.77
N GLN A 109 -9.61 31.82 19.30
CA GLN A 109 -8.65 32.63 20.07
C GLN A 109 -9.24 33.19 21.36
N ASP A 110 -10.57 33.33 21.44
CA ASP A 110 -11.30 33.77 22.63
C ASP A 110 -11.59 32.64 23.63
N GLY A 111 -11.11 31.42 23.37
CA GLY A 111 -11.30 30.24 24.23
C GLY A 111 -12.62 29.49 24.03
N THR A 112 -13.50 29.96 23.14
CA THR A 112 -14.74 29.23 22.81
C THR A 112 -14.46 28.02 21.93
N SER A 113 -15.16 26.90 22.14
CA SER A 113 -14.91 25.68 21.37
C SER A 113 -15.56 25.74 19.98
N THR A 114 -14.79 25.41 18.95
CA THR A 114 -15.26 25.21 17.57
C THR A 114 -15.75 23.76 17.33
N GLY A 115 -15.72 22.91 18.37
CA GLY A 115 -16.14 21.52 18.32
C GLY A 115 -15.01 20.51 18.08
N THR A 116 -15.42 19.26 18.01
CA THR A 116 -14.57 18.06 17.89
C THR A 116 -15.12 17.22 16.74
N MET A 117 -14.25 16.60 15.95
CA MET A 117 -14.66 15.63 14.93
C MET A 117 -14.37 14.22 15.45
N ALA A 118 -15.40 13.37 15.52
CA ALA A 118 -15.21 11.97 15.86
C ALA A 118 -14.46 11.24 14.74
N ALA A 119 -13.67 10.23 15.10
CA ALA A 119 -12.95 9.42 14.14
C ALA A 119 -13.91 8.49 13.39
N GLU A 120 -13.82 8.48 12.07
CA GLU A 120 -14.52 7.58 11.16
C GLU A 120 -13.47 6.85 10.31
N PRO A 121 -12.80 5.84 10.89
CA PRO A 121 -11.67 5.19 10.25
C PRO A 121 -12.11 4.33 9.06
N PHE A 122 -11.39 4.44 7.96
CA PHE A 122 -11.67 3.75 6.70
C PHE A 122 -10.42 3.05 6.13
N LEU A 123 -9.24 3.67 6.24
CA LEU A 123 -8.01 3.17 5.64
C LEU A 123 -7.35 2.08 6.49
N LEU A 124 -7.14 2.32 7.78
CA LEU A 124 -6.54 1.32 8.67
C LEU A 124 -7.43 0.08 8.82
N PRO A 125 -8.77 0.18 8.94
CA PRO A 125 -9.62 -0.99 8.94
C PRO A 125 -9.56 -1.77 7.62
N ALA A 126 -9.55 -1.10 6.45
CA ALA A 126 -9.39 -1.76 5.15
C ALA A 126 -8.06 -2.53 5.05
N TRP A 127 -6.96 -1.93 5.52
CA TRP A 127 -5.66 -2.60 5.59
C TRP A 127 -5.72 -3.84 6.49
N ARG A 128 -6.28 -3.71 7.70
CA ARG A 128 -6.38 -4.81 8.67
C ARG A 128 -7.22 -5.97 8.12
N LEU A 129 -8.32 -5.67 7.44
CA LEU A 129 -9.20 -6.65 6.80
C LEU A 129 -8.43 -7.48 5.74
N ASN A 130 -7.61 -6.80 4.93
CA ASN A 130 -6.89 -7.43 3.83
C ASN A 130 -5.53 -8.03 4.22
N MET A 131 -4.95 -7.65 5.36
CA MET A 131 -3.58 -7.97 5.76
C MET A 131 -3.24 -9.46 5.60
N ASN A 132 -4.12 -10.35 6.06
CA ASN A 132 -3.89 -11.79 6.00
C ASN A 132 -3.92 -12.32 4.56
N ARG A 133 -4.85 -11.82 3.74
CA ARG A 133 -4.98 -12.18 2.31
C ARG A 133 -3.74 -11.72 1.54
N VAL A 134 -3.29 -10.49 1.76
CA VAL A 134 -2.08 -9.94 1.13
C VAL A 134 -0.86 -10.78 1.52
N LYS A 135 -0.63 -11.01 2.82
CA LYS A 135 0.48 -11.85 3.29
C LYS A 135 0.47 -13.25 2.66
N ALA A 136 -0.69 -13.89 2.57
CA ALA A 136 -0.82 -15.20 1.96
C ALA A 136 -0.49 -15.18 0.46
N ARG A 137 -0.98 -14.16 -0.28
CA ARG A 137 -0.71 -13.95 -1.70
C ARG A 137 0.79 -13.76 -1.96
N LEU A 138 1.44 -12.84 -1.26
CA LEU A 138 2.87 -12.57 -1.43
C LEU A 138 3.72 -13.79 -1.08
N ARG A 139 3.41 -14.49 0.02
CA ARG A 139 4.09 -15.75 0.38
C ARG A 139 3.98 -16.82 -0.71
N ARG A 140 2.83 -16.93 -1.37
CA ARG A 140 2.64 -17.89 -2.47
C ARG A 140 3.52 -17.55 -3.67
N VAL A 141 3.59 -16.27 -4.03
CA VAL A 141 4.45 -15.79 -5.13
C VAL A 141 5.92 -16.07 -4.82
N ILE A 142 6.40 -15.65 -3.64
CA ILE A 142 7.79 -15.87 -3.22
C ILE A 142 8.14 -17.36 -3.26
N ARG A 143 7.28 -18.22 -2.69
CA ARG A 143 7.51 -19.68 -2.70
C ARG A 143 7.54 -20.27 -4.11
N ALA A 144 6.72 -19.75 -5.02
CA ALA A 144 6.70 -20.19 -6.41
C ALA A 144 8.00 -19.83 -7.13
N GLU A 145 8.48 -18.59 -6.98
CA GLU A 145 9.72 -18.13 -7.62
C GLU A 145 10.96 -18.81 -7.04
N VAL A 146 11.04 -18.96 -5.71
CA VAL A 146 12.13 -19.71 -5.07
C VAL A 146 12.17 -21.15 -5.59
N ARG A 147 11.02 -21.80 -5.76
CA ARG A 147 10.94 -23.17 -6.30
C ARG A 147 11.34 -23.23 -7.77
N LYS A 148 11.02 -22.22 -8.56
CA LYS A 148 11.45 -22.13 -9.97
C LYS A 148 12.96 -21.99 -10.07
N ALA A 149 13.56 -21.14 -9.24
CA ALA A 149 15.01 -20.92 -9.24
C ALA A 149 15.81 -22.14 -8.72
N ALA A 150 15.20 -22.97 -7.87
CA ALA A 150 15.82 -24.20 -7.36
C ALA A 150 15.80 -25.38 -8.36
N LYS A 151 15.02 -25.30 -9.44
CA LYS A 151 15.04 -26.25 -10.56
C LYS A 151 16.09 -25.80 -11.57
#